data_AF-A0A955TKU6-F1
#
_entry.id   AF-A0A955TKU6-F1
#
_cell.length_a   1.000
_cell.length_b   1.000
_cell.length_c   1.000
_cell.angle_alpha   90.00
_cell.angle_beta   90.00
_cell.angle_gamma   90.00
#
_symmetry.space_group_name_H-M   'P 1'
#
loop_
_entity.id
_entity.type
_entity.pdbx_description
1 polymer ?
#
loop_
_entity_poly.entity_id
_entity_poly.type
_entity_poly.pdbx_seq_one_letter_code
_entity_poly.pdbx_strand_id
1 'polypeptide(L)'
;SHLAHRGYASHPSPTVGYSGPHGSAELRRLLFNAAMSAIKTTVWKPIYEAYRKQGWSTTASLVIIARKIARAAWSIHHYRTTFHPERITKGLT
;
A
#
# COMPACT_ATOMS: atom_id res chain seq x y z
N SER A 1 -5.86 -33.22 -44.90
CA SER A 1 -4.49 -32.69 -44.86
C SER A 1 -4.55 -31.20 -45.19
N HIS A 2 -4.82 -30.23 -44.30
CA HIS A 2 -4.38 -29.94 -42.92
C HIS A 2 -2.87 -29.73 -42.73
N LEU A 3 -2.28 -28.72 -43.40
CA LEU A 3 -1.02 -28.05 -43.04
C LEU A 3 -1.12 -26.58 -43.52
N ALA A 4 -1.32 -25.59 -42.65
CA ALA A 4 -0.35 -24.95 -41.75
C ALA A 4 0.49 -23.86 -42.44
N HIS A 5 -0.13 -22.69 -42.69
CA HIS A 5 0.57 -21.42 -42.87
C HIS A 5 -0.18 -20.32 -42.11
N ARG A 6 -0.21 -20.42 -40.78
CA ARG A 6 -0.61 -19.29 -39.93
C ARG A 6 0.69 -18.63 -39.49
N GLY A 7 0.95 -17.46 -40.05
CA GLY A 7 2.13 -16.65 -39.72
C GLY A 7 2.24 -16.46 -38.22
N TYR A 8 3.46 -16.64 -37.71
CA TYR A 8 3.86 -16.14 -36.41
C TYR A 8 3.81 -14.62 -36.47
N ALA A 9 2.60 -14.07 -36.24
CA ALA A 9 2.46 -12.68 -35.86
C ALA A 9 3.33 -12.49 -34.63
N SER A 10 4.31 -11.61 -34.77
CA SER A 10 5.25 -11.18 -33.74
C SER A 10 4.53 -10.98 -32.41
N HIS A 11 4.61 -11.96 -31.52
CA HIS A 11 4.23 -11.75 -30.13
C HIS A 11 5.22 -10.74 -29.57
N PRO A 12 4.81 -9.54 -29.16
CA PRO A 12 5.71 -8.66 -28.42
C PRO A 12 6.10 -9.41 -27.15
N SER A 13 7.41 -9.63 -27.00
CA SER A 13 8.01 -10.15 -25.78
C SER A 13 7.45 -9.39 -24.58
N PRO A 14 7.01 -10.05 -23.49
CA PRO A 14 6.42 -9.37 -22.35
C PRO A 14 7.54 -8.76 -21.49
N THR A 15 8.27 -7.79 -22.03
CA THR A 15 9.24 -6.98 -21.28
C THR A 15 8.72 -5.57 -21.01
N VAL A 16 7.50 -5.24 -21.42
CA VAL A 16 6.87 -3.96 -21.09
C VAL A 16 5.95 -4.17 -19.89
N GLY A 17 6.45 -3.81 -18.71
CA GLY A 17 5.70 -3.74 -17.47
C GLY A 17 4.48 -2.83 -17.62
N TYR A 18 3.31 -3.44 -17.82
CA TYR A 18 2.03 -2.76 -17.68
C TYR A 18 1.84 -2.37 -16.21
N SER A 19 2.25 -1.14 -15.88
CA SER A 19 1.77 -0.45 -14.69
C SER A 19 0.39 0.11 -15.01
N GLY A 20 -0.62 -0.75 -14.93
CA GLY A 20 -2.01 -0.28 -14.91
C GLY A 20 -2.21 0.76 -13.80
N PRO A 21 -3.32 1.53 -13.82
CA PRO A 21 -3.59 2.64 -12.89
C PRO A 21 -3.50 2.26 -11.40
N HIS A 22 -3.50 0.97 -11.11
CA HIS A 22 -3.16 0.39 -9.82
C HIS A 22 -1.63 0.30 -9.68
N GLY A 23 -0.98 1.40 -9.27
CA GLY A 23 0.48 1.54 -9.10
C GLY A 23 1.20 0.30 -8.54
N SER A 24 2.49 0.14 -8.87
CA SER A 24 3.21 -1.15 -8.83
C SER A 24 2.81 -2.08 -7.67
N ALA A 25 2.56 -3.36 -8.00
CA ALA A 25 2.16 -4.37 -7.01
C ALA A 25 3.15 -4.46 -5.84
N GLU A 26 4.43 -4.19 -6.12
CA GLU A 26 5.51 -4.11 -5.15
C GLU A 26 5.30 -3.00 -4.11
N LEU A 27 4.90 -1.79 -4.52
CA LEU A 27 4.63 -0.69 -3.57
C LEU A 27 3.51 -1.06 -2.59
N ARG A 28 2.47 -1.74 -3.06
CA ARG A 28 1.39 -2.23 -2.19
C ARG A 28 1.92 -3.25 -1.17
N ARG A 29 2.78 -4.17 -1.62
CA ARG A 29 3.41 -5.17 -0.75
C ARG A 29 4.27 -4.53 0.33
N LEU A 30 5.09 -3.54 -0.05
CA LEU A 30 5.96 -2.80 0.88
C LEU A 30 5.14 -2.01 1.91
N LEU A 31 4.10 -1.31 1.47
CA LEU A 31 3.21 -0.55 2.36
C LEU A 31 2.46 -1.45 3.33
N PHE A 32 2.01 -2.61 2.87
CA PHE A 32 1.33 -3.58 3.73
C PHE A 32 2.29 -4.17 4.78
N ASN A 33 3.51 -4.52 4.38
CA ASN A 33 4.55 -4.96 5.31
C ASN A 33 4.91 -3.88 6.34
N ALA A 34 5.02 -2.62 5.89
CA ALA A 34 5.25 -1.48 6.78
C ALA A 34 4.11 -1.33 7.80
N ALA A 35 2.85 -1.48 7.36
CA ALA A 35 1.69 -1.46 8.27
C ALA A 35 1.73 -2.60 9.29
N MET A 36 2.08 -3.83 8.87
CA MET A 36 2.24 -4.98 9.78
C MET A 36 3.32 -4.76 10.83
N SER A 37 4.42 -4.10 10.48
CA SER A 37 5.44 -3.69 11.44
C SER A 37 4.93 -2.57 12.35
N ALA A 38 4.26 -1.56 11.78
CA ALA A 38 3.77 -0.40 12.50
C ALA A 38 2.78 -0.77 13.61
N ILE A 39 1.83 -1.69 13.36
CA ILE A 39 0.84 -2.09 14.39
C ILE A 39 1.43 -2.74 15.64
N LYS A 40 2.70 -3.15 15.60
CA LYS A 40 3.43 -3.67 16.76
C LYS A 40 3.99 -2.56 17.65
N THR A 41 4.00 -1.32 17.16
CA THR A 41 4.52 -0.14 17.88
C THR A 41 3.44 0.54 18.71
N THR A 42 3.85 1.18 19.81
CA THR A 42 2.94 1.87 20.75
C THR A 42 2.15 3.02 20.12
N VAL A 43 2.69 3.66 19.08
CA VAL A 43 2.04 4.79 18.40
C VAL A 43 0.86 4.35 17.54
N TRP A 44 1.01 3.24 16.81
CA TRP A 44 0.02 2.82 15.81
C TRP A 44 -0.94 1.73 16.31
N LYS A 45 -0.54 0.98 17.34
CA LYS A 45 -1.35 -0.08 17.95
C LYS A 45 -2.73 0.41 18.44
N PRO A 46 -2.87 1.55 19.16
CA PRO A 46 -4.18 2.02 19.62
C PRO A 46 -5.11 2.37 18.45
N ILE A 47 -4.56 2.89 17.35
CA ILE A 47 -5.30 3.24 16.14
C ILE A 47 -5.83 1.98 15.45
N TYR A 48 -4.97 0.95 15.33
CA TYR A 48 -5.39 -0.35 14.82
C TYR A 48 -6.51 -0.96 15.66
N GLU A 49 -6.35 -0.97 16.98
CA GLU A 49 -7.35 -1.51 17.90
C GLU A 49 -8.67 -0.74 17.84
N ALA A 50 -8.65 0.59 17.68
CA ALA A 50 -9.85 1.39 17.50
C ALA A 50 -10.62 0.97 16.24
N TYR A 51 -9.94 0.79 15.10
CA TYR A 51 -10.60 0.30 13.88
C TYR A 51 -11.12 -1.14 14.04
N ARG A 52 -10.39 -2.00 14.75
CA ARG A 52 -10.86 -3.35 15.06
C ARG A 52 -12.10 -3.34 15.96
N LYS A 53 -12.16 -2.46 16.96
CA LYS A 53 -13.33 -2.27 17.84
C LYS A 53 -14.55 -1.74 17.08
N GLN A 54 -14.34 -0.92 16.05
CA GLN A 54 -15.41 -0.43 15.17
C GLN A 54 -15.91 -1.51 14.17
N GLY A 55 -15.34 -2.72 14.18
CA GLY A 55 -15.80 -3.84 13.35
C GLY A 55 -15.11 -3.96 11.98
N TRP A 56 -14.07 -3.16 11.72
CA TRP A 56 -13.32 -3.26 10.47
C TRP A 56 -12.53 -4.57 10.42
N SER A 57 -12.44 -5.17 9.22
CA SER A 57 -11.60 -6.34 9.01
C SER A 57 -10.12 -6.01 9.24
N THR A 58 -9.31 -7.02 9.56
CA THR A 58 -7.86 -6.87 9.74
C THR A 58 -7.22 -6.27 8.49
N THR A 59 -7.58 -6.78 7.32
CA THR A 59 -7.05 -6.28 6.04
C THR A 59 -7.44 -4.82 5.80
N ALA A 60 -8.70 -4.44 6.03
CA ALA A 60 -9.12 -3.05 5.87
C ALA A 60 -8.38 -2.11 6.84
N SER A 61 -8.23 -2.53 8.09
CA SER A 61 -7.49 -1.78 9.12
C SER A 61 -6.03 -1.58 8.73
N LEU A 62 -5.35 -2.63 8.24
CA LEU A 62 -3.97 -2.55 7.77
C LEU A 62 -3.84 -1.64 6.54
N VAL A 63 -4.78 -1.68 5.59
CA VAL A 63 -4.77 -0.80 4.42
C VAL A 63 -4.96 0.66 4.82
N ILE A 64 -5.83 0.95 5.79
CA ILE A 64 -6.01 2.31 6.34
C ILE A 64 -4.70 2.82 6.96
N ILE A 65 -4.04 1.99 7.77
CA ILE A 65 -2.76 2.33 8.41
C ILE A 65 -1.67 2.53 7.36
N ALA A 66 -1.56 1.65 6.36
CA ALA A 66 -0.63 1.78 5.26
C ALA A 66 -0.76 3.13 4.53
N ARG A 67 -1.99 3.58 4.26
CA ARG A 67 -2.26 4.89 3.65
C ARG A 67 -1.85 6.05 4.55
N LYS A 68 -2.09 5.94 5.87
CA LYS A 68 -1.64 6.97 6.84
C LYS A 68 -0.11 7.06 6.88
N ILE A 69 0.60 5.92 6.86
CA ILE A 69 2.06 5.87 6.77
C ILE A 69 2.55 6.54 5.48
N ALA A 70 1.97 6.18 4.33
CA ALA A 70 2.34 6.78 3.04
C ALA A 70 2.17 8.30 3.04
N ARG A 71 1.06 8.82 3.60
CA ARG A 71 0.82 10.27 3.73
C ARG A 71 1.81 10.94 4.66
N ALA A 72 2.18 10.30 5.78
CA ALA A 72 3.18 10.82 6.70
C ALA A 72 4.57 10.89 6.03
N ALA A 73 4.98 9.81 5.36
CA ALA A 73 6.23 9.75 4.59
C ALA A 73 6.27 10.81 3.49
N TRP A 74 5.18 10.97 2.73
CA TRP A 74 5.06 12.01 1.71
C TRP A 74 5.15 13.41 2.31
N SER A 75 4.47 13.68 3.43
CA SER A 75 4.56 14.97 4.12
C SER A 75 5.99 15.27 4.60
N ILE A 76 6.68 14.28 5.16
CA ILE A 76 8.08 14.40 5.59
C ILE A 76 8.97 14.69 4.38
N HIS A 77 8.80 13.95 3.30
CA HIS A 77 9.60 14.11 2.09
C HIS A 77 9.35 15.46 1.40
N HIS A 78 8.09 15.89 1.28
CA HIS A 78 7.70 17.08 0.54
C HIS A 78 7.96 18.37 1.33
N TYR A 79 7.67 18.39 2.63
CA TYR A 79 7.82 19.57 3.48
C TYR A 79 9.10 19.57 4.32
N ARG A 80 9.94 18.54 4.21
CA ARG A 80 11.14 18.32 5.05
C ARG A 80 10.87 18.42 6.56
N THR A 81 9.66 18.04 6.97
CA THR A 81 9.22 18.10 8.38
C THR A 81 9.64 16.84 9.12
N THR A 82 9.90 16.95 10.42
CA THR A 82 10.11 15.79 11.30
C THR A 82 8.83 14.98 11.49
N PHE A 83 8.97 13.70 11.81
CA PHE A 83 7.82 12.86 12.18
C PHE A 83 7.23 13.29 13.52
N HIS A 84 5.94 13.65 13.50
CA HIS A 84 5.17 14.12 14.64
C HIS A 84 4.05 13.10 14.96
N PRO A 85 4.24 12.17 15.92
CA PRO A 85 3.27 11.11 16.22
C PRO A 85 1.87 11.65 16.55
N GLU A 86 1.78 12.84 17.15
CA GLU A 86 0.56 13.57 17.47
C GLU A 86 -0.30 13.91 16.24
N ARG A 87 0.28 14.02 15.04
CA ARG A 87 -0.49 14.29 13.81
C ARG A 87 -1.28 13.06 13.35
N ILE A 88 -0.91 11.87 13.81
CA ILE A 88 -1.56 10.62 13.44
C ILE A 88 -2.74 10.34 14.38
N THR A 89 -2.60 10.68 15.66
CA THR A 89 -3.61 10.46 16.70
C THR A 89 -4.74 11.51 16.68
N LYS A 90 -4.52 12.71 16.12
CA LYS A 90 -5.54 13.79 16.04
C LYS A 90 -6.86 13.44 15.32
N GLY A 91 -6.92 12.36 14.56
CA GLY A 91 -8.15 11.91 13.88
C GLY A 91 -8.89 10.79 14.61
N LEU A 92 -8.55 10.50 15.87
CA LEU A 92 -9.16 9.45 16.70
C LEU A 92 -10.02 9.99 17.86
N THR A 93 -10.06 11.32 18.04
CA THR A 93 -10.99 12.08 18.90
C THR A 93 -11.98 12.82 18.02
#